data_AF-A0ABD1L383-F1
#
_entry.id   AF-A0ABD1L383-F1
#
_cell.length_a   1.000
_cell.length_b   1.000
_cell.length_c   1.000
_cell.angle_alpha   90.00
_cell.angle_beta   90.00
_cell.angle_gamma   90.00
#
_symmetry.space_group_name_H-M   'P 1'
#
loop_
_entity.id
_entity.type
_entity.pdbx_description
1 polymer ?
#
loop_
_entity_poly.entity_id
_entity_poly.type
_entity_poly.pdbx_seq_one_letter_code
_entity_poly.pdbx_strand_id
1 'polypeptide(L)'
;MSICGDFRRAFEVGPVFRAEDSYTHRHLCEFTGLDVEMEIKKYYFEVMVIVDRLFVTMFDSLNQHCKKYLDAVACQYPFEPLKCLRHNLRLAYEEGIQMLKRSCEGSLSTIIFY
;
A
#
# COMPACT_ATOMS: atom_id res chain seq x y z
N MET A 1 -5.66 -20.84 -9.38
CA MET A 1 -5.69 -22.33 -9.40
C MET A 1 -5.27 -22.93 -8.06
N SER A 2 -4.21 -22.42 -7.42
CA SER A 2 -3.64 -22.97 -6.18
C SER A 2 -4.65 -23.06 -5.02
N ILE A 3 -5.49 -22.03 -4.81
CA ILE A 3 -6.52 -22.07 -3.76
C ILE A 3 -7.57 -23.14 -4.04
N CYS A 4 -8.01 -23.30 -5.30
CA CYS A 4 -8.91 -24.39 -5.71
C CYS A 4 -8.26 -25.77 -5.65
N GLY A 5 -6.92 -25.85 -5.54
CA GLY A 5 -6.16 -27.08 -5.35
C GLY A 5 -5.88 -27.41 -3.89
N ASP A 6 -6.63 -26.83 -2.95
CA ASP A 6 -6.53 -27.06 -1.51
C ASP A 6 -5.20 -26.61 -0.85
N PHE A 7 -4.47 -25.67 -1.48
CA PHE A 7 -3.22 -25.13 -0.88
C PHE A 7 -3.51 -24.19 0.30
N ARG A 8 -4.74 -23.69 0.42
CA ARG A 8 -5.26 -22.79 1.48
C ARG A 8 -4.62 -21.40 1.53
N ARG A 9 -3.31 -21.29 1.35
CA ARG A 9 -2.55 -20.03 1.26
C ARG A 9 -1.43 -20.20 0.25
N ALA A 10 -1.29 -19.23 -0.64
CA ALA A 10 -0.24 -19.19 -1.64
C ALA A 10 0.32 -17.78 -1.73
N PHE A 11 1.60 -17.65 -2.06
CA PHE A 11 2.21 -16.39 -2.43
C PHE A 11 3.16 -16.61 -3.61
N GLU A 12 3.38 -15.57 -4.39
CA GLU A 12 4.26 -15.58 -5.55
C GLU A 12 5.16 -14.35 -5.55
N VAL A 13 6.41 -14.55 -5.96
CA VAL A 13 7.37 -13.48 -6.25
C VAL A 13 7.85 -13.71 -7.67
N GLY A 14 7.42 -12.87 -8.60
CA GLY A 14 7.62 -13.13 -10.02
C GLY A 14 7.45 -11.89 -10.91
N PRO A 15 7.77 -11.99 -12.20
CA PRO A 15 7.55 -10.91 -13.16
C PRO A 15 6.06 -10.74 -13.45
N VAL A 16 5.59 -9.51 -13.40
CA VAL A 16 4.23 -9.09 -13.79
C VAL A 16 4.33 -8.18 -15.00
N PHE A 17 3.53 -8.50 -16.02
CA PHE A 17 3.51 -7.77 -17.28
C PHE A 17 2.25 -6.90 -17.39
N ARG A 18 2.45 -5.66 -17.84
CA ARG A 18 1.39 -4.72 -18.20
C ARG A 18 1.47 -4.44 -19.69
N ALA A 19 0.41 -4.79 -20.41
CA ALA A 19 0.34 -4.61 -21.86
C ALA A 19 -0.18 -3.22 -22.25
N GLU A 20 -0.59 -2.41 -21.27
CA GLU A 20 -1.13 -1.08 -21.48
C GLU A 20 -0.07 -0.08 -21.94
N ASP A 21 -0.42 0.74 -22.93
CA ASP A 21 0.45 1.78 -23.46
C ASP A 21 0.43 3.03 -22.55
N SER A 22 1.18 2.99 -21.44
CA SER A 22 1.21 4.05 -20.42
C SER A 22 2.63 4.54 -20.11
N TYR A 23 2.96 5.75 -20.55
CA TYR A 23 4.28 6.37 -20.36
C TYR A 23 4.27 7.44 -19.27
N THR A 24 4.15 7.03 -18.01
CA THR A 24 4.32 7.94 -16.88
C THR A 24 5.55 7.56 -16.07
N HIS A 25 6.09 8.48 -15.26
CA HIS A 25 7.20 8.20 -14.34
C HIS A 25 6.91 7.08 -13.31
N ARG A 26 5.67 6.56 -13.23
CA ARG A 26 5.23 5.57 -12.23
C ARG A 26 4.75 4.25 -12.83
N HIS A 27 4.79 4.07 -14.15
CA HIS A 27 4.29 2.85 -14.81
C HIS A 27 5.38 2.22 -15.67
N LEU A 28 5.54 0.90 -15.51
CA LEU A 28 6.43 0.05 -16.30
C LEU A 28 5.62 -1.11 -16.89
N CYS A 29 6.03 -1.61 -18.06
CA CYS A 29 5.41 -2.78 -18.71
C CYS A 29 5.84 -4.11 -18.08
N GLU A 30 6.90 -4.11 -17.27
CA GLU A 30 7.38 -5.26 -16.51
C GLU A 30 7.87 -4.79 -15.13
N PHE A 31 7.48 -5.50 -14.07
CA PHE A 31 7.95 -5.27 -12.71
C PHE A 31 7.87 -6.55 -11.87
N THR A 32 8.53 -6.59 -10.72
CA THR A 32 8.42 -7.72 -9.77
C THR A 32 7.15 -7.58 -8.93
N GLY A 33 6.22 -8.51 -9.08
CA GLY A 33 5.04 -8.66 -8.25
C GLY A 33 5.31 -9.43 -6.97
N LEU A 34 4.57 -9.08 -5.91
CA LEU A 34 4.48 -9.84 -4.66
C LEU A 34 3.01 -10.12 -4.44
N ASP A 35 2.55 -11.30 -4.88
CA ASP A 35 1.14 -11.67 -4.87
C ASP A 35 0.84 -12.63 -3.72
N VAL A 36 -0.36 -12.52 -3.15
CA VAL A 36 -0.83 -13.40 -2.08
C VAL A 36 -2.29 -13.78 -2.31
N GLU A 37 -2.57 -15.07 -2.18
CA GLU A 37 -3.92 -15.63 -2.17
C GLU A 37 -4.15 -16.44 -0.89
N MET A 38 -5.36 -16.36 -0.33
CA MET A 38 -5.74 -17.16 0.82
C MET A 38 -7.22 -17.57 0.76
N GLU A 39 -7.48 -18.81 1.14
CA GLU A 39 -8.80 -19.36 1.46
C GLU A 39 -9.49 -18.51 2.55
N ILE A 40 -10.70 -18.05 2.25
CA ILE A 40 -11.54 -17.26 3.16
C ILE A 40 -12.53 -18.21 3.84
N LYS A 41 -12.66 -18.15 5.16
CA LYS A 41 -13.59 -19.02 5.89
C LYS A 41 -14.96 -18.41 6.11
N LYS A 42 -15.01 -17.14 6.53
CA LYS A 42 -16.26 -16.43 6.88
C LYS A 42 -16.39 -15.11 6.16
N TYR A 43 -15.36 -14.26 6.24
CA TYR A 43 -15.41 -12.90 5.72
C TYR A 43 -14.07 -12.50 5.09
N TYR A 44 -14.11 -11.78 3.97
CA TYR A 44 -12.91 -11.37 3.23
C TYR A 44 -11.95 -10.47 4.03
N PHE A 45 -12.44 -9.84 5.11
CA PHE A 45 -11.61 -9.12 6.07
C PHE A 45 -10.49 -9.97 6.69
N GLU A 46 -10.63 -11.30 6.68
CA GLU A 46 -9.56 -12.24 7.08
C GLU A 46 -8.27 -12.03 6.26
N VAL A 47 -8.39 -11.77 4.96
CA VAL A 47 -7.26 -11.47 4.07
C VAL A 47 -6.67 -10.11 4.42
N MET A 48 -7.51 -9.11 4.66
CA MET A 48 -7.04 -7.76 5.05
C MET A 48 -6.22 -7.78 6.34
N VAL A 49 -6.59 -8.61 7.33
CA VAL A 49 -5.81 -8.77 8.58
C VAL A 49 -4.42 -9.36 8.33
N ILE A 50 -4.25 -10.16 7.28
CA ILE A 50 -2.93 -10.69 6.90
C ILE A 50 -2.12 -9.62 6.21
N VAL A 51 -2.71 -8.91 5.24
CA VAL A 51 -2.06 -7.81 4.53
C VAL A 51 -1.63 -6.71 5.51
N ASP A 52 -2.46 -6.40 6.50
CA ASP A 52 -2.13 -5.42 7.54
C ASP A 52 -0.86 -5.80 8.31
N ARG A 53 -0.81 -7.05 8.79
CA ARG A 53 0.35 -7.54 9.54
C ARG A 53 1.60 -7.64 8.66
N LEU A 54 1.44 -8.06 7.41
CA LEU A 54 2.54 -8.18 6.45
C LEU A 54 3.27 -6.85 6.31
N PHE A 55 2.55 -5.77 5.99
CA PHE A 55 3.17 -4.45 5.80
C PHE A 55 3.80 -3.91 7.09
N VAL A 56 3.13 -4.02 8.24
CA VAL A 56 3.70 -3.58 9.52
C VAL A 56 5.01 -4.32 9.80
N THR A 57 5.04 -5.65 9.62
CA THR A 57 6.24 -6.47 9.81
C THR A 57 7.36 -6.09 8.83
N MET A 58 7.04 -5.84 7.56
CA MET A 58 8.04 -5.41 6.57
C MET A 58 8.66 -4.06 6.95
N PHE A 59 7.84 -3.07 7.32
CA PHE A 59 8.32 -1.75 7.70
C PHE A 59 9.14 -1.76 9.00
N ASP A 60 8.69 -2.51 10.01
CA ASP A 60 9.48 -2.71 11.24
C ASP A 60 10.83 -3.35 10.94
N SER A 61 10.85 -4.41 10.11
CA SER A 61 12.07 -5.11 9.71
C SER A 61 13.05 -4.19 8.98
N LEU A 62 12.56 -3.35 8.06
CA LEU A 62 13.38 -2.36 7.35
C LEU A 62 13.99 -1.35 8.33
N ASN A 63 13.20 -0.82 9.26
CA ASN A 63 13.68 0.15 10.24
C ASN A 63 14.68 -0.47 11.22
N GLN A 64 14.51 -1.75 11.59
CA GLN A 64 15.39 -2.45 12.53
C GLN A 64 16.70 -2.90 11.88
N HIS A 65 16.66 -3.40 10.65
CA HIS A 65 17.79 -4.10 10.05
C HIS A 65 18.46 -3.34 8.90
N CYS A 66 17.80 -2.35 8.30
CA CYS A 66 18.28 -1.68 7.10
C CYS A 66 18.66 -0.20 7.31
N LYS A 67 18.83 0.26 8.57
CA LYS A 67 19.14 1.67 8.88
C LYS A 67 20.29 2.25 8.06
N LYS A 68 21.41 1.52 7.94
CA LYS A 68 22.56 1.94 7.12
C LYS A 68 22.18 2.23 5.66
N TYR A 69 21.33 1.41 5.06
CA TYR A 69 20.89 1.58 3.68
C TYR A 69 19.89 2.72 3.54
N LEU A 70 18.97 2.86 4.50
CA LEU A 70 18.03 3.97 4.56
C LEU A 70 18.75 5.32 4.67
N ASP A 71 19.75 5.42 5.54
CA ASP A 71 20.56 6.63 5.70
C ASP A 71 21.31 6.98 4.40
N ALA A 72 21.85 5.98 3.69
CA ALA A 72 22.52 6.18 2.42
C ALA A 72 21.57 6.70 1.32
N VAL A 73 20.35 6.17 1.25
CA VAL A 73 19.31 6.67 0.34
C VAL A 73 18.91 8.10 0.71
N ALA A 74 18.74 8.39 2.00
CA ALA A 74 18.34 9.71 2.49
C ALA A 74 19.37 10.81 2.16
N CYS A 75 20.66 10.48 2.05
CA CYS A 75 21.69 11.43 1.61
C CYS A 75 21.46 11.97 0.20
N GLN A 76 20.94 11.13 -0.70
CA GLN A 76 20.68 11.50 -2.10
C GLN A 76 19.24 11.98 -2.31
N TYR A 77 18.30 11.33 -1.63
CA TYR A 77 16.86 11.57 -1.72
C TYR A 77 16.28 11.73 -0.32
N PRO A 78 16.29 12.94 0.26
CA PRO A 78 15.77 13.15 1.61
C PRO A 78 14.30 12.72 1.74
N PHE A 79 13.99 11.94 2.76
CA PHE A 79 12.63 11.46 3.05
C PHE A 79 12.34 11.46 4.55
N GLU A 80 11.07 11.57 4.92
CA GLU A 80 10.64 11.41 6.32
C GLU A 80 10.52 9.94 6.69
N PRO A 81 10.92 9.53 7.91
CA PRO A 81 10.71 8.16 8.38
C PRO A 81 9.24 7.75 8.26
N LEU A 82 9.01 6.56 7.73
CA LEU A 82 7.66 6.05 7.49
C LEU A 82 6.88 5.93 8.79
N LYS A 83 5.72 6.59 8.86
CA LYS A 83 4.79 6.50 9.97
C LYS A 83 3.75 5.42 9.66
N CYS A 84 3.85 4.27 10.32
CA CYS A 84 2.91 3.17 10.17
C CYS A 84 2.13 2.95 11.48
N LEU A 85 0.80 2.87 11.38
CA LEU A 85 -0.05 2.50 12.51
C LEU A 85 0.05 1.00 12.74
N ARG A 86 0.01 0.56 14.01
CA ARG A 86 0.00 -0.87 14.36
C ARG A 86 -1.27 -1.58 13.86
N HIS A 87 -2.37 -0.84 13.77
CA HIS A 87 -3.57 -1.25 13.07
C HIS A 87 -3.81 -0.25 11.95
N ASN A 88 -3.75 -0.72 10.70
CA ASN A 88 -3.88 0.17 9.56
C ASN A 88 -5.25 0.86 9.55
N LEU A 89 -5.24 2.12 9.14
CA LEU A 89 -6.46 2.88 8.91
C LEU A 89 -7.25 2.21 7.78
N ARG A 90 -8.51 1.87 8.06
CA ARG A 90 -9.46 1.36 7.08
C ARG A 90 -10.53 2.41 6.88
N LEU A 91 -10.61 2.95 5.67
CA LEU A 91 -11.65 3.88 5.27
C LEU A 91 -12.52 3.20 4.22
N ALA A 92 -13.83 3.31 4.40
CA ALA A 92 -14.76 3.00 3.33
C ALA A 92 -14.56 4.01 2.19
N TYR A 93 -14.88 3.58 0.97
CA TYR A 93 -14.73 4.43 -0.21
C TYR A 93 -15.55 5.72 -0.08
N GLU A 94 -16.76 5.62 0.49
CA GLU A 94 -17.64 6.76 0.75
C GLU A 94 -17.02 7.76 1.73
N GLU A 95 -16.36 7.28 2.79
CA GLU A 95 -15.66 8.14 3.76
C GLU A 95 -14.56 8.94 3.06
N GLY A 96 -13.80 8.29 2.17
CA GLY A 96 -12.79 8.95 1.34
C GLY A 96 -13.37 10.05 0.46
N ILE A 97 -14.52 9.80 -0.19
CA ILE A 97 -15.24 10.84 -0.96
C ILE A 97 -15.64 12.02 -0.08
N GLN A 98 -16.18 11.75 1.11
CA GLN A 98 -16.61 12.83 2.02
C GLN A 98 -15.42 13.65 2.50
N MET A 99 -14.28 13.04 2.78
CA MET A 99 -13.05 13.74 3.13
C MET A 99 -12.60 14.67 1.99
N LEU A 100 -12.64 14.19 0.74
CA LEU A 100 -12.29 15.02 -0.43
C LEU A 100 -13.24 16.20 -0.59
N LYS A 101 -14.57 15.98 -0.50
CA LYS A 101 -15.56 17.07 -0.59
C LYS A 101 -15.34 18.15 0.48
N ARG A 102 -15.13 17.75 1.73
CA ARG A 102 -14.86 18.67 2.85
C ARG A 102 -13.56 19.45 2.65
N SER A 103 -12.52 18.83 2.08
CA SER A 103 -11.25 19.51 1.80
C SER A 103 -11.40 20.62 0.75
N CYS A 104 -12.29 20.44 -0.23
CA CYS A 104 -12.59 21.47 -1.23
C CYS A 104 -13.41 22.64 -0.64
N GLU A 105 -14.33 22.38 0.28
CA GLU A 105 -15.13 23.42 0.96
C GLU A 105 -14.26 24.31 1.85
N GLY A 106 -13.23 23.74 2.49
CA GLY A 106 -12.27 24.48 3.31
C GLY A 106 -11.35 25.43 2.53
N SER A 107 -11.24 25.30 1.20
CA SER A 107 -10.42 26.20 0.37
C SER A 107 -11.19 27.46 -0.09
N LEU A 108 -12.52 27.47 0.01
CA LEU A 108 -13.35 28.63 -0.37
C LEU A 108 -13.51 29.65 0.77
N SER A 109 -13.28 29.26 2.03
CA SER A 109 -13.34 30.17 3.18
C SER A 109 -12.09 31.06 3.34
N THR A 110 -11.06 30.89 2.51
CA THR A 110 -9.86 31.76 2.47
C THR A 110 -9.90 32.79 1.33
N ILE A 111 -10.90 32.74 0.43
CA ILE A 111 -10.99 33.66 -0.74
C ILE A 111 -12.09 34.74 -0.55
N ILE A 112 -12.79 34.79 0.58
CA ILE A 112 -13.68 35.91 0.94
C ILE A 112 -13.11 36.62 2.16
N PHE A 113 -11.98 37.30 1.99
CA PHE A 113 -11.57 38.50 2.73
C PHE A 113 -10.32 39.06 2.02
N TYR A 114 -10.52 39.77 0.92
CA TYR A 114 -9.84 41.02 0.52
C TYR A 114 -10.56 41.59 -0.70
#